data_AF-A0A3A0D5H4-F1
#
_entry.id   AF-A0A3A0D5H4-F1
#
_cell.length_a   1.000
_cell.length_b   1.000
_cell.length_c   1.000
_cell.angle_alpha   90.00
_cell.angle_beta   90.00
_cell.angle_gamma   90.00
#
_symmetry.space_group_name_H-M   'P 1'
#
loop_
_entity.id
_entity.type
_entity.pdbx_description
1 polymer ?
#
loop_
_entity_poly.entity_id
_entity_poly.type
_entity_poly.pdbx_seq_one_letter_code
_entity_poly.pdbx_strand_id
1 'polypeptide(L)'
;MFFNQVFLNAQRGFFPVAELTELSRRDRVVLGCVVVGIIAQIFQKRLPVGLGSSLFVAGVTLGGALVVHDRFAGTQPAMYLALMFASVVCLLCSGMGAATALGERSRRDDARHPPSDAFFIWSLLAGVTAAGLIAYFLAVQTGQRLFSLTRERGLSVPIGGFLALAALLIAVLFWRTSHRRPHQPTMVLVIGALAAWWGAMLFPSVRGGRAESGLVAWLPPWWSWVFQLMAGLAALIIVAAVIQDHRYRRRIASAWPDRLDELVEPYSRWPGYIQTEAMIAAALLIMGVYQLVRREAPSAAVFSGAAVVSLLAGYACLFMTYRRWSANTAGLGMALVTAAIVHGAAAITAKLLPDSLSAQYARRMPVLYNAILMALAVMAACWRWLAGVWDQQLLNGIAWTTTGRMIPYARRTAFFIMAIAALIAFQMAIWPQRIAEVDDKSAGRIVCGLGVLLLCALIAALAARQGGSPALAAMSLVFIAAAALFVFVRLPASSFRGWLVQYDPIVYSVIALPVLGLAELVPATRWRAFAVPMWFLALLLLPAAALAQLLGAPLPEGWVKPLTLAILGAVYGIAGLREHRRAFLVLAGVLIVASITTLPRA
;
A
#
# COMPACT_ATOMS: atom_id res chain seq x y z
N MET A 1 11.85 36.98 22.84
CA MET A 1 13.33 36.75 22.96
C MET A 1 14.02 36.35 21.66
N PHE A 2 13.33 35.78 20.64
CA PHE A 2 13.96 35.38 19.37
C PHE A 2 14.26 36.54 18.38
N PHE A 3 13.66 37.72 18.56
CA PHE A 3 13.93 38.89 17.69
C PHE A 3 15.20 39.67 18.04
N ASN A 4 15.72 39.55 19.27
CA ASN A 4 16.98 40.22 19.66
C ASN A 4 18.24 39.50 19.16
N GLN A 5 18.19 38.19 18.85
CA GLN A 5 19.34 37.48 18.27
C GLN A 5 19.56 37.79 16.77
N VAL A 6 18.49 38.13 16.05
CA VAL A 6 18.61 38.52 14.63
C VAL A 6 19.18 39.94 14.50
N PHE A 7 18.88 40.83 15.44
CA PHE A 7 19.45 42.18 15.45
C PHE A 7 20.89 42.24 16.00
N LEU A 8 21.26 41.38 16.95
CA LEU A 8 22.65 41.30 17.45
C LEU A 8 23.62 40.71 16.41
N ASN A 9 23.15 39.87 15.49
CA ASN A 9 23.98 39.41 14.36
C ASN A 9 24.09 40.45 13.23
N ALA A 10 23.24 41.48 13.20
CA ALA A 10 23.35 42.60 12.26
C ALA A 10 24.29 43.73 12.75
N GLN A 11 24.69 43.70 14.03
CA GLN A 11 25.61 44.68 14.64
C GLN A 11 27.04 44.18 14.86
N ARG A 12 27.35 42.91 14.53
CA ARG A 12 28.75 42.50 14.36
C ARG A 12 29.19 42.98 12.98
N GLY A 13 29.98 44.04 13.01
CA GLY A 13 30.34 44.86 11.87
C GLY A 13 31.00 44.10 10.72
N PHE A 14 30.96 44.79 9.58
CA PHE A 14 31.99 44.80 8.53
C PHE A 14 32.93 43.58 8.53
N PHE A 15 32.70 42.69 7.56
CA PHE A 15 33.70 41.76 7.07
C PHE A 15 35.08 42.45 7.05
N PRO A 16 36.13 41.85 7.64
CA PRO A 16 37.48 42.34 7.41
C PRO A 16 37.73 42.27 5.89
N VAL A 17 37.99 43.43 5.29
CA VAL A 17 38.31 43.62 3.86
C VAL A 17 39.61 42.89 3.45
N ALA A 18 40.27 42.22 4.39
CA ALA A 18 41.53 41.48 4.21
C ALA A 18 41.37 39.99 3.83
N GLU A 19 40.16 39.42 3.75
CA GLU A 19 39.94 38.03 3.26
C GLU A 19 39.31 37.95 1.85
N LEU A 20 39.35 39.05 1.07
CA LEU A 20 38.83 39.07 -0.31
C LEU A 20 39.84 38.61 -1.38
N THR A 21 41.07 38.25 -1.00
CA THR A 21 42.15 37.93 -1.96
C THR A 21 42.40 36.45 -2.19
N GLU A 22 41.79 35.55 -1.41
CA GLU A 22 41.78 34.12 -1.73
C GLU A 22 40.36 33.67 -2.06
N LEU A 23 39.91 33.91 -3.30
CA LEU A 23 38.86 33.06 -3.86
C LEU A 23 39.34 31.61 -3.67
N SER A 24 38.62 30.87 -2.83
CA SER A 24 38.90 29.46 -2.60
C SER A 24 38.97 28.77 -3.97
N ARG A 25 39.83 27.75 -4.10
CA ARG A 25 39.98 26.99 -5.37
C ARG A 25 38.62 26.55 -5.95
N ARG A 26 37.59 26.43 -5.09
CA ARG A 26 36.21 26.04 -5.42
C ARG A 26 35.35 27.20 -5.93
N ASP A 27 35.46 28.41 -5.37
CA ASP A 27 34.75 29.60 -5.90
C ASP A 27 35.21 29.92 -7.34
N ARG A 28 36.49 29.65 -7.64
CA ARG A 28 37.02 29.75 -9.02
C ARG A 28 36.41 28.73 -9.97
N VAL A 29 36.07 27.52 -9.48
CA VAL A 29 35.38 26.49 -10.27
C VAL A 29 33.93 26.89 -10.55
N VAL A 30 33.22 27.41 -9.54
CA VAL A 30 31.85 27.94 -9.70
C VAL A 30 31.82 29.08 -10.71
N LEU A 31 32.71 30.06 -10.55
CA LEU A 31 32.84 31.19 -11.47
C LEU A 31 33.21 30.70 -12.89
N GLY A 32 34.13 29.74 -12.99
CA GLY A 32 34.53 29.10 -14.25
C GLY A 32 33.35 28.46 -14.98
N CYS A 33 32.50 27.69 -14.27
CA CYS A 33 31.30 27.07 -14.85
C CYS A 33 30.31 28.12 -15.39
N VAL A 34 30.07 29.21 -14.64
CA VAL A 34 29.15 30.28 -15.06
C VAL A 34 29.70 31.06 -16.25
N VAL A 35 30.99 31.41 -16.22
CA VAL A 35 31.67 32.16 -17.29
C VAL A 35 31.70 31.34 -18.59
N VAL A 36 32.04 30.05 -18.53
CA VAL A 36 31.98 29.16 -19.70
C VAL A 36 30.57 29.09 -20.28
N GLY A 37 29.55 29.03 -19.43
CA GLY A 37 28.15 29.06 -19.86
C GLY A 37 27.77 30.38 -20.57
N ILE A 38 28.18 31.53 -20.03
CA ILE A 38 27.92 32.85 -20.63
C ILE A 38 28.63 32.97 -21.98
N ILE A 39 29.90 32.56 -22.06
CA ILE A 39 30.68 32.56 -23.31
C ILE A 39 29.97 31.69 -24.35
N ALA A 40 29.55 30.48 -24.00
CA ALA A 40 28.82 29.59 -24.91
C ALA A 40 27.50 30.22 -25.41
N GLN A 41 26.79 30.99 -24.57
CA GLN A 41 25.58 31.70 -24.97
C GLN A 41 25.87 32.89 -25.91
N ILE A 42 26.94 33.64 -25.67
CA ILE A 42 27.39 34.72 -26.56
C ILE A 42 27.76 34.16 -27.95
N PHE A 43 28.42 33.00 -27.98
CA PHE A 43 28.80 32.30 -29.21
C PHE A 43 27.71 31.38 -29.77
N GLN A 44 26.45 31.45 -29.30
CA GLN A 44 25.39 30.53 -29.74
C GLN A 44 25.18 30.50 -31.26
N LYS A 45 25.46 31.62 -31.96
CA LYS A 45 25.33 31.70 -33.43
C LYS A 45 26.36 30.84 -34.18
N ARG A 46 27.46 30.46 -33.53
CA ARG A 46 28.54 29.65 -34.10
C ARG A 46 28.54 28.20 -33.61
N LEU A 47 27.72 27.88 -32.61
CA LEU A 47 27.62 26.55 -32.04
C LEU A 47 26.46 25.77 -32.67
N PRO A 48 26.47 24.42 -32.60
CA PRO A 48 25.31 23.62 -32.97
C PRO A 48 24.05 24.11 -32.25
N VAL A 49 22.92 24.05 -32.94
CA VAL A 49 21.62 24.55 -32.45
C VAL A 49 21.32 23.98 -31.05
N GLY A 50 21.00 24.86 -30.10
CA GLY A 50 20.68 24.49 -28.71
C GLY A 50 21.89 24.20 -27.81
N LEU A 51 23.10 24.01 -28.35
CA LEU A 51 24.28 23.68 -27.55
C LEU A 51 24.76 24.86 -26.69
N GLY A 52 24.74 26.08 -27.23
CA GLY A 52 25.08 27.29 -26.46
C GLY A 52 24.16 27.49 -25.25
N SER A 53 22.85 27.37 -25.45
CA SER A 53 21.85 27.49 -24.38
C SER A 53 21.91 26.33 -23.39
N SER A 54 22.21 25.12 -23.85
CA SER A 54 22.41 23.96 -22.98
C SER A 54 23.65 24.12 -22.10
N LEU A 55 24.77 24.58 -22.65
CA LEU A 55 26.00 24.86 -21.89
C LEU A 55 25.81 26.00 -20.88
N PHE A 56 25.04 27.03 -21.24
CA PHE A 56 24.67 28.10 -20.30
C PHE A 56 23.90 27.56 -19.10
N VAL A 57 22.82 26.80 -19.34
CA VAL A 57 22.01 26.23 -18.27
C VAL A 57 22.82 25.23 -17.45
N ALA A 58 23.64 24.39 -18.09
CA ALA A 58 24.55 23.47 -17.40
C ALA A 58 25.53 24.21 -16.48
N GLY A 59 26.14 25.29 -16.97
CA GLY A 59 27.10 26.10 -16.21
C GLY A 59 26.47 26.76 -14.98
N VAL A 60 25.28 27.34 -15.14
CA VAL A 60 24.53 27.98 -14.04
C VAL A 60 24.03 26.94 -13.03
N THR A 61 23.54 25.79 -13.50
CA THR A 61 23.02 24.73 -12.62
C THR A 61 24.11 24.03 -11.83
N LEU A 62 25.23 23.67 -12.48
CA LEU A 62 26.39 23.08 -11.81
C LEU A 62 27.04 24.08 -10.83
N GLY A 63 27.22 25.34 -11.25
CA GLY A 63 27.76 26.39 -10.38
C GLY A 63 26.90 26.59 -9.12
N GLY A 64 25.57 26.70 -9.27
CA GLY A 64 24.68 26.83 -8.13
C GLY A 64 24.59 25.57 -7.25
N ALA A 65 24.63 24.38 -7.84
CA ALA A 65 24.64 23.13 -7.08
C ALA A 65 25.89 22.97 -6.22
N LEU A 66 27.06 23.36 -6.75
CA LEU A 66 28.33 23.37 -6.01
C LEU A 66 28.27 24.32 -4.80
N VAL A 67 27.70 25.53 -4.97
CA VAL A 67 27.53 26.48 -3.86
C VAL A 67 26.61 25.93 -2.76
N VAL A 68 25.49 25.29 -3.15
CA VAL A 68 24.56 24.67 -2.18
C VAL A 68 25.23 23.50 -1.46
N HIS A 69 25.98 22.67 -2.18
CA HIS A 69 26.73 21.55 -1.60
C HIS A 69 27.79 22.05 -0.62
N ASP A 70 28.67 22.96 -1.03
CA ASP A 70 29.81 23.40 -0.21
C ASP A 70 29.37 24.13 1.06
N ARG A 71 28.33 24.96 1.00
CA ARG A 71 27.91 25.75 2.17
C ARG A 71 27.07 24.98 3.19
N PHE A 72 26.45 23.87 2.79
CA PHE A 72 25.45 23.21 3.63
C PHE A 72 25.61 21.68 3.74
N ALA A 73 26.59 21.06 3.09
CA ALA A 73 26.81 19.61 3.11
C ALA A 73 26.67 19.00 4.53
N GLY A 74 25.88 17.93 4.63
CA GLY A 74 25.68 17.18 5.88
C GLY A 74 24.61 17.72 6.83
N THR A 75 23.96 18.85 6.52
CA THR A 75 22.89 19.43 7.35
C THR A 75 21.51 19.30 6.70
N GLN A 76 20.43 19.15 7.48
CA GLN A 76 19.06 19.17 6.94
C GLN A 76 18.71 20.39 6.05
N PRO A 77 19.18 21.63 6.33
CA PRO A 77 18.94 22.76 5.44
C PRO A 77 19.56 22.59 4.04
N ALA A 78 20.59 21.74 3.85
CA ALA A 78 21.19 21.49 2.54
C ALA A 78 20.20 20.88 1.56
N MET A 79 19.43 19.90 2.03
CA MET A 79 18.48 19.18 1.18
C MET A 79 17.29 20.05 0.79
N TYR A 80 16.84 20.90 1.72
CA TYR A 80 15.79 21.88 1.46
C TYR A 80 16.26 22.97 0.48
N LEU A 81 17.48 23.48 0.63
CA LEU A 81 18.07 24.45 -0.30
C LEU A 81 18.26 23.84 -1.70
N ALA A 82 18.73 22.60 -1.79
CA ALA A 82 18.86 21.89 -3.07
C ALA A 82 17.50 21.72 -3.76
N LEU A 83 16.45 21.40 -2.99
CA LEU A 83 15.08 21.35 -3.50
C LEU A 83 14.61 22.70 -4.06
N MET A 84 14.77 23.78 -3.29
CA MET A 84 14.36 25.11 -3.73
C MET A 84 15.14 25.54 -4.97
N PHE A 85 16.45 25.30 -5.00
CA PHE A 85 17.30 25.59 -6.15
C PHE A 85 16.84 24.84 -7.40
N ALA A 86 16.65 23.52 -7.32
CA ALA A 86 16.17 22.71 -8.45
C ALA A 86 14.79 23.17 -8.94
N SER A 87 13.90 23.56 -8.03
CA SER A 87 12.55 24.05 -8.37
C SER A 87 12.60 25.41 -9.08
N VAL A 88 13.45 26.33 -8.61
CA VAL A 88 13.66 27.64 -9.24
C VAL A 88 14.29 27.49 -10.61
N VAL A 89 15.32 26.66 -10.75
CA VAL A 89 15.94 26.33 -12.05
C VAL A 89 14.89 25.78 -13.02
N CYS A 90 14.06 24.83 -12.56
CA CYS A 90 12.98 24.27 -13.36
C CYS A 90 12.03 25.35 -13.87
N LEU A 91 11.57 26.24 -12.99
CA LEU A 91 10.67 27.35 -13.30
C LEU A 91 11.30 28.33 -14.30
N LEU A 92 12.53 28.77 -14.06
CA LEU A 92 13.24 29.71 -14.92
C LEU A 92 13.46 29.13 -16.31
N CYS A 93 13.91 27.87 -16.41
CA CYS A 93 14.12 27.20 -17.69
C CYS A 93 12.79 27.04 -18.46
N SER A 94 11.71 26.65 -17.77
CA SER A 94 10.38 26.59 -18.40
C SER A 94 9.87 27.95 -18.87
N GLY A 95 10.08 29.01 -18.07
CA GLY A 95 9.70 30.38 -18.43
C GLY A 95 10.48 30.89 -19.64
N MET A 96 11.80 30.68 -19.68
CA MET A 96 12.63 31.02 -20.84
C MET A 96 12.25 30.22 -22.09
N GLY A 97 11.98 28.92 -21.94
CA GLY A 97 11.47 28.08 -23.03
C GLY A 97 10.12 28.55 -23.58
N ALA A 98 9.22 28.99 -22.70
CA ALA A 98 7.92 29.55 -23.12
C ALA A 98 8.07 30.91 -23.81
N ALA A 99 8.91 31.80 -23.29
CA ALA A 99 9.17 33.11 -23.89
C ALA A 99 9.83 33.00 -25.27
N THR A 100 10.82 32.12 -25.41
CA THR A 100 11.48 31.83 -26.70
C THR A 100 10.50 31.23 -27.70
N ALA A 101 9.68 30.26 -27.29
CA ALA A 101 8.64 29.68 -28.15
C ALA A 101 7.58 30.70 -28.61
N LEU A 102 7.21 31.66 -27.76
CA LEU A 102 6.30 32.75 -28.14
C LEU A 102 6.94 33.71 -29.16
N GLY A 103 8.22 34.05 -28.98
CA GLY A 103 8.97 34.87 -29.93
C GLY A 103 9.17 34.18 -31.29
N GLU A 104 9.39 32.86 -31.28
CA GLU A 104 9.52 32.04 -32.49
C GLU A 104 8.23 32.00 -33.31
N ARG A 105 7.06 31.89 -32.65
CA ARG A 105 5.76 31.96 -33.35
C ARG A 105 5.54 33.27 -34.11
N SER A 106 6.17 34.35 -33.66
CA SER A 106 6.12 35.66 -34.32
C SER A 106 7.11 35.80 -35.49
N ARG A 107 8.08 34.89 -35.64
CA ARG A 107 9.16 34.94 -36.65
C ARG A 107 9.12 33.76 -37.63
N ARG A 108 7.92 33.40 -38.09
CA ARG A 108 7.61 32.16 -38.84
C ARG A 108 8.41 31.90 -40.13
N ASP A 109 9.22 32.83 -40.61
CA ASP A 109 9.91 32.73 -41.90
C ASP A 109 11.36 32.19 -41.83
N ASP A 110 11.97 32.07 -40.64
CA ASP A 110 13.34 31.56 -40.51
C ASP A 110 13.36 30.05 -40.26
N ALA A 111 13.79 29.27 -41.25
CA ALA A 111 13.86 27.79 -41.25
C ALA A 111 14.87 27.16 -40.25
N ARG A 112 15.32 27.89 -39.22
CA ARG A 112 16.25 27.37 -38.21
C ARG A 112 15.49 26.73 -37.05
N HIS A 113 15.86 25.49 -36.71
CA HIS A 113 15.25 24.74 -35.60
C HIS A 113 15.38 25.49 -34.25
N PRO A 114 14.38 25.37 -33.36
CA PRO A 114 14.18 26.30 -32.27
C PRO A 114 15.09 26.05 -31.03
N PRO A 115 15.76 27.08 -30.47
CA PRO A 115 16.48 26.98 -29.19
C PRO A 115 15.60 26.66 -27.96
N SER A 116 14.28 26.73 -28.08
CA SER A 116 13.33 26.51 -26.99
C SER A 116 13.34 25.08 -26.41
N ASP A 117 13.66 24.06 -27.22
CA ASP A 117 13.69 22.65 -26.78
C ASP A 117 14.78 22.37 -25.72
N ALA A 118 15.94 23.02 -25.85
CA ALA A 118 17.04 22.85 -24.89
C ALA A 118 16.61 23.31 -23.48
N PHE A 119 15.92 24.45 -23.37
CA PHE A 119 15.41 24.96 -22.10
C PHE A 119 14.36 24.03 -21.48
N PHE A 120 13.50 23.42 -22.29
CA PHE A 120 12.50 22.47 -21.80
C PHE A 120 13.11 21.15 -21.32
N ILE A 121 14.18 20.65 -21.97
CA ILE A 121 14.91 19.46 -21.51
C ILE A 121 15.53 19.72 -20.13
N TRP A 122 16.21 20.85 -19.95
CA TRP A 122 16.78 21.22 -18.66
C TRP A 122 15.72 21.45 -17.58
N SER A 123 14.59 22.06 -17.95
CA SER A 123 13.46 22.19 -17.04
C SER A 123 12.93 20.82 -16.59
N LEU A 124 12.82 19.86 -17.51
CA LEU A 124 12.41 18.49 -17.16
C LEU A 124 13.41 17.82 -16.22
N LEU A 125 14.73 17.91 -16.49
CA LEU A 125 15.77 17.34 -15.63
C LEU A 125 15.74 17.96 -14.22
N ALA A 126 15.66 19.29 -14.13
CA ALA A 126 15.55 20.01 -12.86
C ALA A 126 14.24 19.67 -12.13
N GLY A 127 13.13 19.55 -12.86
CA GLY A 127 11.82 19.18 -12.31
C GLY A 127 11.77 17.76 -11.78
N VAL A 128 12.34 16.79 -12.49
CA VAL A 128 12.47 15.39 -12.03
C VAL A 128 13.37 15.32 -10.80
N THR A 129 14.48 16.06 -10.80
CA THR A 129 15.39 16.14 -9.64
C THR A 129 14.67 16.72 -8.42
N ALA A 130 13.94 17.83 -8.58
CA ALA A 130 13.15 18.43 -7.51
C ALA A 130 12.07 17.47 -6.99
N ALA A 131 11.30 16.83 -7.87
CA ALA A 131 10.30 15.84 -7.49
C ALA A 131 10.92 14.63 -6.75
N GLY A 132 12.08 14.16 -7.19
CA GLY A 132 12.85 13.11 -6.52
C GLY A 132 13.32 13.51 -5.12
N LEU A 133 13.83 14.73 -4.95
CA LEU A 133 14.21 15.28 -3.65
C LEU A 133 13.01 15.43 -2.71
N ILE A 134 11.85 15.87 -3.22
CA ILE A 134 10.59 15.93 -2.46
C ILE A 134 10.19 14.52 -2.01
N ALA A 135 10.13 13.57 -2.93
CA ALA A 135 9.75 12.19 -2.62
C ALA A 135 10.70 11.56 -1.59
N TYR A 136 12.01 11.77 -1.73
CA TYR A 136 13.00 11.32 -0.76
C TYR A 136 12.79 11.96 0.63
N PHE A 137 12.60 13.27 0.71
CA PHE A 137 12.29 13.97 1.96
C PHE A 137 11.05 13.39 2.64
N LEU A 138 9.96 13.25 1.89
CA LEU A 138 8.69 12.75 2.39
C LEU A 138 8.79 11.28 2.82
N ALA A 139 9.53 10.45 2.08
CA ALA A 139 9.77 9.06 2.44
C ALA A 139 10.56 8.95 3.75
N VAL A 140 11.63 9.73 3.93
CA VAL A 140 12.43 9.76 5.17
C VAL A 140 11.57 10.21 6.35
N GLN A 141 10.80 11.29 6.20
CA GLN A 141 9.92 11.81 7.25
C GLN A 141 8.79 10.83 7.61
N THR A 142 8.19 10.19 6.60
CA THR A 142 7.16 9.17 6.81
C THR A 142 7.75 7.95 7.50
N GLY A 143 8.92 7.48 7.09
CA GLY A 143 9.64 6.38 7.74
C GLY A 143 9.94 6.69 9.21
N GLN A 144 10.40 7.91 9.51
CA GLN A 144 10.62 8.34 10.89
C GLN A 144 9.32 8.30 11.70
N ARG A 145 8.20 8.80 11.16
CA ARG A 145 6.89 8.75 11.85
C ARG A 145 6.36 7.34 12.05
N LEU A 146 6.60 6.43 11.11
CA LEU A 146 6.11 5.05 11.20
C LEU A 146 6.93 4.20 12.17
N PHE A 147 8.25 4.42 12.26
CA PHE A 147 9.15 3.53 13.00
C PHE A 147 9.73 4.13 14.30
N SER A 148 9.73 5.45 14.50
CA SER A 148 10.28 6.05 15.72
C SER A 148 9.21 6.33 16.78
N LEU A 149 9.07 5.43 17.75
CA LEU A 149 8.11 5.57 18.87
C LEU A 149 8.58 6.53 19.98
N THR A 150 9.87 6.88 20.03
CA THR A 150 10.49 7.59 21.17
C THR A 150 11.26 8.86 20.79
N ARG A 151 11.33 9.21 19.51
CA ARG A 151 12.17 10.33 19.03
C ARG A 151 11.43 11.30 18.12
N GLU A 152 10.23 11.70 18.52
CA GLU A 152 9.55 12.87 17.93
C GLU A 152 10.22 14.18 18.37
N ARG A 153 11.52 14.33 18.13
CA ARG A 153 12.15 15.65 18.20
C ARG A 153 11.83 16.39 16.91
N GLY A 154 10.64 17.00 16.89
CA GLY A 154 10.38 18.33 16.33
C GLY A 154 11.07 18.71 15.02
N LEU A 155 11.22 17.81 14.04
CA LEU A 155 11.60 18.19 12.70
C LEU A 155 10.36 18.80 12.03
N SER A 156 10.17 20.09 12.29
CA SER A 156 9.14 20.90 11.65
C SER A 156 9.35 20.84 10.15
N VAL A 157 8.37 20.29 9.43
CA VAL A 157 8.40 20.23 7.97
C VAL A 157 8.19 21.65 7.45
N PRO A 158 9.11 22.20 6.65
CA PRO A 158 9.03 23.60 6.24
C PRO A 158 7.85 23.81 5.27
N ILE A 159 7.13 24.91 5.46
CA ILE A 159 6.00 25.30 4.60
C ILE A 159 6.46 25.53 3.16
N GLY A 160 7.70 25.99 2.95
CA GLY A 160 8.18 26.34 1.62
C GLY A 160 8.37 25.17 0.64
N GLY A 161 8.18 23.91 1.06
CA GLY A 161 8.01 22.82 0.09
C GLY A 161 6.78 23.00 -0.82
N PHE A 162 5.75 23.72 -0.36
CA PHE A 162 4.65 24.12 -1.24
C PHE A 162 5.08 25.14 -2.31
N LEU A 163 6.08 25.99 -2.03
CA LEU A 163 6.63 26.90 -3.04
C LEU A 163 7.37 26.11 -4.12
N ALA A 164 8.13 25.09 -3.73
CA ALA A 164 8.77 24.17 -4.68
C ALA A 164 7.73 23.46 -5.56
N LEU A 165 6.66 22.92 -4.97
CA LEU A 165 5.56 22.28 -5.70
C LEU A 165 4.81 23.24 -6.61
N ALA A 166 4.56 24.48 -6.16
CA ALA A 166 3.94 25.53 -6.96
C ALA A 166 4.82 25.92 -8.16
N ALA A 167 6.13 26.05 -7.95
CA ALA A 167 7.10 26.31 -9.02
C ALA A 167 7.07 25.20 -10.09
N LEU A 168 7.03 23.93 -9.67
CA LEU A 168 6.88 22.79 -10.60
C LEU A 168 5.54 22.82 -11.35
N LEU A 169 4.44 23.15 -10.67
CA LEU A 169 3.13 23.27 -11.31
C LEU A 169 3.11 24.40 -12.35
N ILE A 170 3.65 25.57 -12.02
CA ILE A 170 3.76 26.71 -12.93
C ILE A 170 4.66 26.36 -14.12
N ALA A 171 5.78 25.64 -13.89
CA ALA A 171 6.64 25.16 -14.98
C ALA A 171 5.86 24.26 -15.97
N VAL A 172 5.03 23.33 -15.46
CA VAL A 172 4.15 22.51 -16.31
C VAL A 172 3.13 23.37 -17.09
N LEU A 173 2.58 24.43 -16.48
CA LEU A 173 1.67 25.36 -17.14
C LEU A 173 2.39 26.18 -18.24
N PHE A 174 3.62 26.63 -18.01
CA PHE A 174 4.45 27.26 -19.05
C PHE A 174 4.74 26.29 -20.19
N TRP A 175 4.97 25.02 -19.89
CA TRP A 175 5.17 24.04 -20.95
C TRP A 175 3.95 23.87 -21.86
N ARG A 176 2.75 24.05 -21.29
CA ARG A 176 1.48 24.00 -22.03
C ARG A 176 1.28 25.16 -23.01
N THR A 177 1.89 26.33 -22.78
CA THR A 177 1.75 27.47 -23.71
C THR A 177 2.54 27.24 -25.00
N SER A 178 3.69 26.54 -24.90
CA SER A 178 4.52 26.15 -26.04
C SER A 178 3.92 24.96 -26.81
N HIS A 179 3.66 23.82 -26.15
CA HIS A 179 3.12 22.63 -26.79
C HIS A 179 2.18 21.86 -25.86
N ARG A 180 1.03 21.40 -26.39
CA ARG A 180 0.14 20.47 -25.66
C ARG A 180 0.72 19.07 -25.71
N ARG A 181 1.54 18.70 -24.72
CA ARG A 181 2.10 17.34 -24.62
C ARG A 181 1.15 16.40 -23.86
N PRO A 182 1.02 15.12 -24.28
CA PRO A 182 0.09 14.17 -23.67
C PRO A 182 0.48 13.76 -22.23
N HIS A 183 1.71 14.04 -21.77
CA HIS A 183 2.21 13.70 -20.44
C HIS A 183 1.87 14.73 -19.34
N GLN A 184 1.48 15.96 -19.70
CA GLN A 184 1.22 17.04 -18.74
C GLN A 184 0.17 16.67 -17.67
N PRO A 185 -0.96 16.00 -17.99
CA PRO A 185 -1.94 15.60 -16.98
C PRO A 185 -1.37 14.63 -15.94
N THR A 186 -0.49 13.72 -16.35
CA THR A 186 0.19 12.78 -15.45
C THR A 186 1.14 13.53 -14.51
N MET A 187 1.87 14.52 -15.01
CA MET A 187 2.75 15.35 -14.18
C MET A 187 1.96 16.15 -13.14
N VAL A 188 0.83 16.75 -13.52
CA VAL A 188 -0.06 17.47 -12.59
C VAL A 188 -0.59 16.52 -11.51
N LEU A 189 -0.96 15.30 -11.89
CA LEU A 189 -1.43 14.28 -10.94
C LEU A 189 -0.34 13.89 -9.94
N VAL A 190 0.90 13.68 -10.39
CA VAL A 190 2.06 13.39 -9.51
C VAL A 190 2.36 14.56 -8.57
N ILE A 191 2.40 15.80 -9.08
CA ILE A 191 2.64 17.00 -8.26
C ILE A 191 1.52 17.15 -7.23
N GLY A 192 0.26 16.90 -7.61
CA GLY A 192 -0.88 16.91 -6.68
C GLY A 192 -0.75 15.86 -5.58
N ALA A 193 -0.28 14.66 -5.90
CA ALA A 193 -0.04 13.61 -4.91
C ALA A 193 1.10 13.98 -3.95
N LEU A 194 2.19 14.56 -4.46
CA LEU A 194 3.28 15.07 -3.63
C LEU A 194 2.83 16.23 -2.74
N ALA A 195 1.93 17.11 -3.23
CA ALA A 195 1.34 18.18 -2.44
C ALA A 195 0.45 17.64 -1.31
N ALA A 196 -0.38 16.63 -1.59
CA ALA A 196 -1.18 15.96 -0.56
C ALA A 196 -0.27 15.31 0.51
N TRP A 197 0.82 14.66 0.08
CA TRP A 197 1.79 14.04 0.98
C TRP A 197 2.57 15.08 1.81
N TRP A 198 3.01 16.18 1.19
CA TRP A 198 3.64 17.29 1.91
C TRP A 198 2.70 17.93 2.93
N GLY A 199 1.46 18.20 2.53
CA GLY A 199 0.43 18.75 3.42
C GLY A 199 0.14 17.84 4.61
N ALA A 200 0.08 16.53 4.40
CA ALA A 200 -0.05 15.57 5.49
C ALA A 200 1.11 15.67 6.50
N MET A 201 2.34 15.83 6.00
CA MET A 201 3.53 15.94 6.85
C MET A 201 3.59 17.24 7.68
N LEU A 202 2.78 18.25 7.41
CA LEU A 202 2.65 19.42 8.27
C LEU A 202 1.89 19.14 9.58
N PHE A 203 1.07 18.07 9.61
CA PHE A 203 0.31 17.71 10.80
C PHE A 203 1.15 16.85 11.75
N PRO A 204 1.10 17.09 13.07
CA PRO A 204 1.80 16.27 14.06
C PRO A 204 1.20 14.86 14.16
N SER A 205 2.00 13.90 14.63
CA SER A 205 1.59 12.51 14.92
C SER A 205 0.83 12.39 16.23
N VAL A 206 1.26 13.09 17.28
CA VAL A 206 0.60 13.08 18.60
C VAL A 206 0.17 14.48 19.00
N ARG A 207 -1.16 14.71 19.15
CA ARG A 207 -1.71 15.93 19.74
C ARG A 207 -1.71 15.81 21.27
N GLY A 208 -0.55 16.00 21.89
CA GLY A 208 -0.39 15.91 23.34
C GLY A 208 -0.28 17.28 24.00
N GLY A 209 -1.38 17.77 24.60
CA GLY A 209 -1.42 18.70 25.74
C GLY A 209 -0.73 20.09 25.67
N ARG A 210 0.05 20.40 24.63
CA ARG A 210 0.63 21.73 24.43
C ARG A 210 -0.34 22.59 23.65
N ALA A 211 -0.46 23.86 24.05
CA ALA A 211 -1.22 24.86 23.30
C ALA A 211 -0.74 24.90 21.84
N GLU A 212 -1.51 24.28 20.95
CA GLU A 212 -1.23 24.27 19.52
C GLU A 212 -1.40 25.69 18.99
N SER A 213 -0.39 26.22 18.30
CA SER A 213 -0.46 27.53 17.65
C SER A 213 -0.58 27.39 16.13
N GLY A 214 -1.35 28.28 15.50
CA GLY A 214 -1.52 28.34 14.04
C GLY A 214 -2.63 27.46 13.46
N LEU A 215 -2.46 27.00 12.21
CA LEU A 215 -3.48 26.24 11.44
C LEU A 215 -3.93 24.93 12.10
N VAL A 216 -3.11 24.33 12.96
CA VAL A 216 -3.42 23.05 13.62
C VAL A 216 -4.48 23.23 14.71
N ALA A 217 -4.53 24.39 15.36
CA ALA A 217 -5.45 24.68 16.47
C ALA A 217 -6.95 24.66 16.07
N TRP A 218 -7.25 24.93 14.80
CA TRP A 218 -8.63 24.93 14.26
C TRP A 218 -9.14 23.53 13.90
N LEU A 219 -8.25 22.54 13.83
CA LEU A 219 -8.64 21.21 13.41
C LEU A 219 -9.13 20.37 14.57
N PRO A 220 -10.13 19.49 14.35
CA PRO A 220 -10.60 18.59 15.38
C PRO A 220 -9.45 17.72 15.95
N PRO A 221 -9.51 17.37 17.25
CA PRO A 221 -8.43 16.64 17.93
C PRO A 221 -8.16 15.26 17.34
N TRP A 222 -9.14 14.71 16.65
CA TRP A 222 -9.02 13.43 15.97
C TRP A 222 -8.32 13.52 14.61
N TRP A 223 -8.15 14.71 14.04
CA TRP A 223 -7.57 14.89 12.71
C TRP A 223 -6.07 14.58 12.71
N SER A 224 -5.70 13.48 12.03
CA SER A 224 -4.33 12.98 11.95
C SER A 224 -3.69 13.24 10.59
N TRP A 225 -2.35 13.20 10.54
CA TRP A 225 -1.61 13.27 9.27
C TRP A 225 -1.99 12.14 8.30
N VAL A 226 -2.27 10.94 8.83
CA VAL A 226 -2.71 9.78 8.04
C VAL A 226 -4.03 10.10 7.36
N PHE A 227 -5.00 10.62 8.12
CA PHE A 227 -6.30 10.98 7.58
C PHE A 227 -6.20 12.11 6.56
N GLN A 228 -5.39 13.14 6.83
CA GLN A 228 -5.11 14.20 5.87
C GLN A 228 -4.57 13.64 4.55
N LEU A 229 -3.62 12.70 4.62
CA LEU A 229 -3.04 12.08 3.43
C LEU A 229 -4.11 11.32 2.64
N MET A 230 -4.89 10.48 3.33
CA MET A 230 -5.99 9.74 2.68
C MET A 230 -7.00 10.68 2.02
N ALA A 231 -7.43 11.72 2.72
CA ALA A 231 -8.39 12.71 2.21
C ALA A 231 -7.83 13.46 0.99
N GLY A 232 -6.57 13.89 1.03
CA GLY A 232 -5.90 14.56 -0.08
C GLY A 232 -5.76 13.67 -1.31
N LEU A 233 -5.37 12.40 -1.13
CA LEU A 233 -5.26 11.43 -2.23
C LEU A 233 -6.62 11.06 -2.81
N ALA A 234 -7.67 10.90 -1.99
CA ALA A 234 -9.02 10.65 -2.48
C ALA A 234 -9.55 11.85 -3.27
N ALA A 235 -9.39 13.07 -2.74
CA ALA A 235 -9.80 14.28 -3.44
C ALA A 235 -9.12 14.36 -4.82
N LEU A 236 -7.84 14.01 -4.90
CA LEU A 236 -7.09 13.96 -6.15
C LEU A 236 -7.67 12.94 -7.16
N ILE A 237 -8.02 11.72 -6.72
CA ILE A 237 -8.67 10.70 -7.57
C ILE A 237 -10.05 11.19 -8.02
N ILE A 238 -10.85 11.79 -7.14
CA ILE A 238 -12.19 12.30 -7.46
C ILE A 238 -12.09 13.43 -8.49
N VAL A 239 -11.20 14.41 -8.27
CA VAL A 239 -10.97 15.50 -9.22
C VAL A 239 -10.50 14.97 -10.56
N ALA A 240 -9.58 13.99 -10.57
CA ALA A 240 -9.16 13.29 -11.78
C ALA A 240 -10.36 12.66 -12.51
N ALA A 241 -11.24 11.97 -11.78
CA ALA A 241 -12.43 11.35 -12.34
C ALA A 241 -13.43 12.35 -12.92
N VAL A 242 -13.69 13.45 -12.21
CA VAL A 242 -14.58 14.53 -12.68
C VAL A 242 -14.02 15.20 -13.93
N ILE A 243 -12.71 15.49 -13.97
CA ILE A 243 -12.06 16.09 -15.14
C ILE A 243 -12.15 15.14 -16.36
N GLN A 244 -11.93 13.84 -16.16
CA GLN A 244 -12.06 12.86 -17.23
C GLN A 244 -13.50 12.71 -17.71
N ASP A 245 -14.47 12.66 -16.81
CA ASP A 245 -15.89 12.58 -17.17
C ASP A 245 -16.33 13.80 -17.97
N HIS A 246 -15.94 14.99 -17.52
CA HIS A 246 -16.26 16.24 -18.20
C HIS A 246 -15.66 16.29 -19.60
N ARG A 247 -14.42 15.82 -19.77
CA ARG A 247 -13.78 15.70 -21.09
C ARG A 247 -14.50 14.69 -21.97
N TYR A 248 -14.89 13.56 -21.43
CA TYR A 248 -15.65 12.53 -22.14
C TYR A 248 -17.01 13.05 -22.61
N ARG A 249 -17.79 13.72 -21.73
CA ARG A 249 -19.07 14.33 -22.09
C ARG A 249 -18.93 15.42 -23.14
N ARG A 250 -17.89 16.27 -23.03
CA ARG A 250 -17.59 17.29 -24.05
C ARG A 250 -17.27 16.68 -25.41
N ARG A 251 -16.51 15.58 -25.44
CA ARG A 251 -16.23 14.84 -26.69
C ARG A 251 -17.52 14.31 -27.33
N ILE A 252 -18.43 13.73 -26.54
CA ILE A 252 -19.72 13.26 -27.07
C ILE A 252 -20.55 14.43 -27.60
N ALA A 253 -20.65 15.51 -26.82
CA ALA A 253 -21.44 16.68 -27.20
C ALA A 253 -20.90 17.36 -28.47
N SER A 254 -19.57 17.38 -28.67
CA SER A 254 -18.96 17.91 -29.89
C SER A 254 -19.04 16.95 -31.08
N ALA A 255 -19.17 15.65 -30.82
CA ALA A 255 -19.26 14.62 -31.85
C ALA A 255 -20.68 14.49 -32.41
N TRP A 256 -21.70 14.83 -31.64
CA TRP A 256 -23.10 14.70 -32.06
C TRP A 256 -23.57 15.95 -32.83
N PRO A 257 -24.31 15.81 -33.95
CA PRO A 257 -24.65 14.56 -34.67
C PRO A 257 -23.64 14.17 -35.77
N ASP A 258 -22.75 15.08 -36.17
CA ASP A 258 -22.07 14.98 -37.48
C ASP A 258 -20.72 14.22 -37.47
N ARG A 259 -20.16 13.93 -36.29
CA ARG A 259 -18.80 13.38 -36.13
C ARG A 259 -18.78 12.12 -35.25
N LEU A 260 -19.74 11.23 -35.49
CA LEU A 260 -19.86 9.96 -34.74
C LEU A 260 -18.68 9.02 -34.97
N ASP A 261 -17.97 9.18 -36.09
CA ASP A 261 -16.70 8.52 -36.39
C ASP A 261 -15.62 8.85 -35.34
N GLU A 262 -15.57 10.09 -34.85
CA GLU A 262 -14.68 10.49 -33.75
C GLU A 262 -14.96 9.73 -32.45
N LEU A 263 -16.12 9.07 -32.28
CA LEU A 263 -16.43 8.24 -31.11
C LEU A 263 -15.95 6.79 -31.23
N VAL A 264 -15.67 6.33 -32.46
CA VAL A 264 -15.12 4.99 -32.72
C VAL A 264 -13.68 4.92 -32.23
N GLU A 265 -12.93 6.03 -32.35
CA GLU A 265 -11.55 6.08 -31.88
C GLU A 265 -11.46 5.91 -30.36
N PRO A 266 -10.61 4.97 -29.87
CA PRO A 266 -10.46 4.73 -28.45
C PRO A 266 -10.01 6.02 -27.74
N TYR A 267 -10.71 6.37 -26.66
CA TYR A 267 -10.45 7.60 -25.90
C TYR A 267 -8.96 7.79 -25.62
N SER A 268 -8.37 8.86 -26.17
CA SER A 268 -6.93 9.10 -26.19
C SER A 268 -6.37 8.99 -24.77
N ARG A 269 -5.44 8.06 -24.59
CA ARG A 269 -4.92 7.68 -23.28
C ARG A 269 -3.70 8.54 -22.97
N TRP A 270 -3.77 9.41 -21.97
CA TRP A 270 -2.56 10.09 -21.48
C TRP A 270 -1.56 9.03 -21.00
N PRO A 271 -0.31 9.04 -21.52
CA PRO A 271 0.67 8.04 -21.15
C PRO A 271 1.01 8.13 -19.65
N GLY A 272 1.05 6.98 -18.99
CA GLY A 272 1.36 6.88 -17.56
C GLY A 272 0.21 7.23 -16.62
N TYR A 273 -0.88 7.84 -17.09
CA TYR A 273 -1.91 8.39 -16.20
C TYR A 273 -2.66 7.32 -15.40
N ILE A 274 -3.03 6.20 -16.04
CA ILE A 274 -3.68 5.08 -15.33
C ILE A 274 -2.74 4.50 -14.28
N GLN A 275 -1.46 4.35 -14.63
CA GLN A 275 -0.47 3.79 -13.71
C GLN A 275 -0.36 4.69 -12.48
N THR A 276 -0.28 6.00 -12.67
CA THR A 276 -0.25 6.97 -11.55
C THR A 276 -1.53 6.96 -10.73
N GLU A 277 -2.71 6.93 -11.35
CA GLU A 277 -4.00 6.81 -10.63
C GLU A 277 -4.06 5.53 -9.79
N ALA A 278 -3.65 4.40 -10.36
CA ALA A 278 -3.57 3.14 -9.64
C ALA A 278 -2.54 3.19 -8.50
N MET A 279 -1.39 3.85 -8.68
CA MET A 279 -0.42 4.04 -7.60
C MET A 279 -0.99 4.88 -6.46
N ILE A 280 -1.74 5.95 -6.76
CA ILE A 280 -2.38 6.79 -5.74
C ILE A 280 -3.46 6.00 -4.99
N ALA A 281 -4.29 5.24 -5.70
CA ALA A 281 -5.31 4.39 -5.08
C ALA A 281 -4.69 3.26 -4.23
N ALA A 282 -3.58 2.67 -4.67
CA ALA A 282 -2.82 1.70 -3.88
C ALA A 282 -2.21 2.33 -2.62
N ALA A 283 -1.64 3.54 -2.72
CA ALA A 283 -1.14 4.28 -1.57
C ALA A 283 -2.26 4.58 -0.57
N LEU A 284 -3.43 5.01 -1.05
CA LEU A 284 -4.61 5.22 -0.20
C LEU A 284 -5.04 3.95 0.52
N LEU A 285 -5.04 2.80 -0.17
CA LEU A 285 -5.34 1.50 0.42
C LEU A 285 -4.35 1.14 1.54
N ILE A 286 -3.04 1.32 1.30
CA ILE A 286 -1.99 1.07 2.29
C ILE A 286 -2.19 1.96 3.52
N MET A 287 -2.47 3.26 3.32
CA MET A 287 -2.75 4.18 4.42
C MET A 287 -4.01 3.81 5.20
N GLY A 288 -5.06 3.33 4.52
CA GLY A 288 -6.26 2.79 5.16
C GLY A 288 -5.97 1.56 6.03
N VAL A 289 -5.14 0.63 5.54
CA VAL A 289 -4.72 -0.52 6.35
C VAL A 289 -3.90 -0.07 7.57
N TYR A 290 -2.99 0.89 7.40
CA TYR A 290 -2.22 1.46 8.51
C TYR A 290 -3.13 2.09 9.58
N GLN A 291 -4.17 2.81 9.15
CA GLN A 291 -5.15 3.44 10.03
C GLN A 291 -5.88 2.44 10.95
N LEU A 292 -6.11 1.20 10.47
CA LEU A 292 -6.75 0.12 11.25
C LEU A 292 -5.83 -0.49 12.31
N VAL A 293 -4.52 -0.60 12.03
CA VAL A 293 -3.56 -1.36 12.87
C VAL A 293 -2.72 -0.46 13.78
N ARG A 294 -2.79 0.87 13.62
CA ARG A 294 -2.00 1.82 14.40
C ARG A 294 -2.21 1.67 15.92
N ARG A 295 -1.15 1.96 16.69
CA ARG A 295 -1.15 1.87 18.16
C ARG A 295 -1.97 2.96 18.83
N GLU A 296 -1.95 4.18 18.28
CA GLU A 296 -2.69 5.34 18.77
C GLU A 296 -4.19 5.05 19.00
N ALA A 297 -4.81 5.73 19.96
CA ALA A 297 -6.24 5.63 20.21
C ALA A 297 -7.02 6.06 18.94
N PRO A 298 -7.82 5.17 18.33
CA PRO A 298 -8.67 5.55 17.23
C PRO A 298 -9.87 6.32 17.77
N SER A 299 -10.30 7.32 17.03
CA SER A 299 -11.63 7.89 17.22
C SER A 299 -12.58 7.29 16.19
N ALA A 300 -13.85 7.11 16.59
CA ALA A 300 -14.90 6.73 15.67
C ALA A 300 -15.02 7.72 14.50
N ALA A 301 -14.74 9.01 14.75
CA ALA A 301 -14.73 10.06 13.73
C ALA A 301 -13.69 9.80 12.63
N VAL A 302 -12.46 9.41 12.99
CA VAL A 302 -11.41 9.14 11.99
C VAL A 302 -11.73 7.90 11.18
N PHE A 303 -12.22 6.83 11.81
CA PHE A 303 -12.64 5.64 11.06
C PHE A 303 -13.83 5.93 10.15
N SER A 304 -14.79 6.76 10.58
CA SER A 304 -15.90 7.19 9.73
C SER A 304 -15.41 8.01 8.54
N GLY A 305 -14.50 8.96 8.79
CA GLY A 305 -13.86 9.73 7.73
C GLY A 305 -13.09 8.84 6.76
N ALA A 306 -12.26 7.91 7.26
CA ALA A 306 -11.51 6.97 6.44
C ALA A 306 -12.41 6.04 5.61
N ALA A 307 -13.57 5.65 6.16
CA ALA A 307 -14.59 4.91 5.44
C ALA A 307 -15.13 5.71 4.26
N VAL A 308 -15.54 6.96 4.48
CA VAL A 308 -16.06 7.85 3.42
C VAL A 308 -15.00 8.10 2.35
N VAL A 309 -13.78 8.45 2.75
CA VAL A 309 -12.65 8.72 1.85
C VAL A 309 -12.31 7.50 1.00
N SER A 310 -12.24 6.31 1.61
CA SER A 310 -12.00 5.05 0.88
C SER A 310 -13.16 4.71 -0.06
N LEU A 311 -14.40 4.97 0.37
CA LEU A 311 -15.59 4.71 -0.44
C LEU A 311 -15.61 5.60 -1.68
N LEU A 312 -15.39 6.91 -1.51
CA LEU A 312 -15.37 7.87 -2.60
C LEU A 312 -14.23 7.58 -3.59
N ALA A 313 -13.03 7.28 -3.09
CA ALA A 313 -11.91 6.87 -3.94
C ALA A 313 -12.19 5.55 -4.66
N GLY A 314 -12.79 4.57 -3.98
CA GLY A 314 -13.19 3.29 -4.56
C GLY A 314 -14.22 3.45 -5.68
N TYR A 315 -15.28 4.23 -5.43
CA TYR A 315 -16.27 4.58 -6.45
C TYR A 315 -15.66 5.33 -7.62
N ALA A 316 -14.78 6.30 -7.37
CA ALA A 316 -14.09 7.02 -8.42
C ALA A 316 -13.26 6.07 -9.29
N CYS A 317 -12.49 5.13 -8.70
CA CYS A 317 -11.75 4.12 -9.47
C CYS A 317 -12.65 3.17 -10.26
N LEU A 318 -13.80 2.75 -9.70
CA LEU A 318 -14.77 1.92 -10.41
C LEU A 318 -15.47 2.69 -11.55
N PHE A 319 -15.81 3.95 -11.32
CA PHE A 319 -16.38 4.84 -12.32
C PHE A 319 -15.41 5.10 -13.48
N MET A 320 -14.13 5.30 -13.15
CA MET A 320 -13.06 5.44 -14.14
C MET A 320 -12.86 4.16 -14.93
N THR A 321 -12.96 3.00 -14.27
CA THR A 321 -12.95 1.68 -14.92
C THR A 321 -14.12 1.50 -15.88
N TYR A 322 -15.31 1.99 -15.51
CA TYR A 322 -16.49 2.01 -16.37
C TYR A 322 -16.26 2.85 -17.63
N ARG A 323 -15.71 4.06 -17.47
CA ARG A 323 -15.39 4.95 -18.61
C ARG A 323 -14.25 4.42 -19.47
N ARG A 324 -13.24 3.82 -18.85
CA ARG A 324 -12.04 3.31 -19.50
C ARG A 324 -11.60 2.04 -18.77
N TRP A 325 -11.82 0.91 -19.43
CA TRP A 325 -11.45 -0.39 -18.89
C TRP A 325 -9.98 -0.43 -18.45
N SER A 326 -9.78 -0.77 -17.18
CA SER A 326 -8.47 -0.96 -16.56
C SER A 326 -8.60 -1.93 -15.40
N ALA A 327 -7.92 -3.07 -15.54
CA ALA A 327 -7.90 -4.13 -14.55
C ALA A 327 -7.40 -3.66 -13.18
N ASN A 328 -6.38 -2.79 -13.17
CA ASN A 328 -5.73 -2.30 -11.95
C ASN A 328 -6.67 -1.40 -11.15
N THR A 329 -7.32 -0.44 -11.81
CA THR A 329 -8.29 0.47 -11.18
C THR A 329 -9.56 -0.28 -10.75
N ALA A 330 -9.97 -1.32 -11.50
CA ALA A 330 -11.07 -2.20 -11.10
C ALA A 330 -10.77 -2.91 -9.77
N GLY A 331 -9.61 -3.58 -9.69
CA GLY A 331 -9.19 -4.30 -8.49
C GLY A 331 -8.99 -3.37 -7.29
N LEU A 332 -8.33 -2.24 -7.49
CA LEU A 332 -8.14 -1.22 -6.44
C LEU A 332 -9.46 -0.60 -6.01
N GLY A 333 -10.38 -0.34 -6.94
CA GLY A 333 -11.73 0.15 -6.63
C GLY A 333 -12.49 -0.82 -5.72
N MET A 334 -12.50 -2.11 -6.04
CA MET A 334 -13.11 -3.14 -5.18
C MET A 334 -12.42 -3.26 -3.82
N ALA A 335 -11.09 -3.16 -3.78
CA ALA A 335 -10.32 -3.19 -2.53
C ALA A 335 -10.62 -1.96 -1.64
N LEU A 336 -10.74 -0.77 -2.22
CA LEU A 336 -11.08 0.47 -1.51
C LEU A 336 -12.52 0.49 -1.00
N VAL A 337 -13.48 -0.02 -1.78
CA VAL A 337 -14.86 -0.23 -1.31
C VAL A 337 -14.88 -1.24 -0.15
N THR A 338 -14.10 -2.31 -0.24
CA THR A 338 -13.96 -3.28 0.88
C THR A 338 -13.36 -2.61 2.10
N ALA A 339 -12.29 -1.83 1.92
CA ALA A 339 -11.67 -1.07 2.99
C ALA A 339 -12.67 -0.11 3.63
N ALA A 340 -13.54 0.55 2.85
CA ALA A 340 -14.57 1.44 3.39
C ALA A 340 -15.51 0.73 4.37
N ILE A 341 -15.98 -0.48 4.02
CA ILE A 341 -16.84 -1.27 4.89
C ILE A 341 -16.09 -1.73 6.14
N VAL A 342 -14.82 -2.12 6.01
CA VAL A 342 -13.96 -2.48 7.16
C VAL A 342 -13.76 -1.29 8.11
N HIS A 343 -13.49 -0.09 7.57
CA HIS A 343 -13.39 1.13 8.38
C HIS A 343 -14.73 1.50 9.02
N GLY A 344 -15.85 1.31 8.32
CA GLY A 344 -17.19 1.51 8.87
C GLY A 344 -17.46 0.58 10.05
N ALA A 345 -17.14 -0.71 9.93
CA ALA A 345 -17.24 -1.67 11.03
C ALA A 345 -16.34 -1.28 12.21
N ALA A 346 -15.09 -0.87 11.93
CA ALA A 346 -14.17 -0.36 12.96
C ALA A 346 -14.69 0.92 13.63
N ALA A 347 -15.36 1.81 12.90
CA ALA A 347 -15.96 3.03 13.44
C ALA A 347 -17.12 2.71 14.41
N ILE A 348 -18.00 1.78 14.02
CA ILE A 348 -19.11 1.32 14.86
C ILE A 348 -18.54 0.71 16.14
N THR A 349 -17.57 -0.18 16.03
CA THR A 349 -16.91 -0.79 17.19
C THR A 349 -16.23 0.25 18.07
N ALA A 350 -15.45 1.17 17.49
CA ALA A 350 -14.78 2.22 18.26
C ALA A 350 -15.75 3.13 19.02
N LYS A 351 -16.96 3.37 18.50
CA LYS A 351 -18.01 4.13 19.18
C LYS A 351 -18.62 3.38 20.37
N LEU A 352 -18.67 2.05 20.30
CA LEU A 352 -19.25 1.19 21.33
C LEU A 352 -18.25 0.81 22.44
N LEU A 353 -16.94 0.98 22.22
CA LEU A 353 -15.94 0.75 23.26
C LEU A 353 -15.91 1.92 24.26
N PRO A 354 -15.90 1.65 25.57
CA PRO A 354 -15.58 2.66 26.59
C PRO A 354 -14.23 3.31 26.35
N ASP A 355 -14.11 4.62 26.59
CA ASP A 355 -12.90 5.40 26.32
C ASP A 355 -11.65 4.88 27.06
N SER A 356 -11.83 4.35 28.27
CA SER A 356 -10.76 3.74 29.06
C SER A 356 -10.17 2.48 28.40
N LEU A 357 -10.99 1.72 27.67
CA LEU A 357 -10.57 0.52 26.93
C LEU A 357 -10.10 0.87 25.52
N SER A 358 -10.65 1.93 24.91
CA SER A 358 -10.27 2.38 23.56
C SER A 358 -8.83 2.93 23.54
N ALA A 359 -8.34 3.50 24.65
CA ALA A 359 -6.95 3.92 24.79
C ALA A 359 -5.95 2.75 24.89
N GLN A 360 -6.38 1.59 25.42
CA GLN A 360 -5.51 0.45 25.66
C GLN A 360 -5.43 -0.47 24.44
N TYR A 361 -4.34 -0.37 23.67
CA TYR A 361 -4.11 -1.16 22.45
C TYR A 361 -4.38 -2.67 22.64
N ALA A 362 -3.90 -3.23 23.75
CA ALA A 362 -4.02 -4.64 24.07
C ALA A 362 -5.48 -5.12 24.21
N ARG A 363 -6.37 -4.28 24.75
CA ARG A 363 -7.80 -4.59 24.96
C ARG A 363 -8.66 -4.26 23.74
N ARG A 364 -8.29 -3.22 22.99
CA ARG A 364 -9.03 -2.74 21.81
C ARG A 364 -8.89 -3.66 20.60
N MET A 365 -7.66 -4.06 20.28
CA MET A 365 -7.36 -4.75 19.01
C MET A 365 -8.11 -6.05 18.79
N PRO A 366 -8.32 -6.92 19.81
CA PRO A 366 -9.19 -8.08 19.66
C PRO A 366 -10.57 -7.69 19.12
N VAL A 367 -11.23 -6.72 19.76
CA VAL A 367 -12.59 -6.31 19.37
C VAL A 367 -12.61 -5.77 17.94
N LEU A 368 -11.61 -4.98 17.56
CA LEU A 368 -11.43 -4.54 16.18
C LEU A 368 -11.22 -5.71 15.21
N TYR A 369 -10.43 -6.73 15.56
CA TYR A 369 -10.25 -7.90 14.69
C TYR A 369 -11.57 -8.63 14.41
N ASN A 370 -12.46 -8.77 15.41
CA ASN A 370 -13.79 -9.37 15.16
C ASN A 370 -14.58 -8.55 14.15
N ALA A 371 -14.61 -7.23 14.31
CA ALA A 371 -15.33 -6.33 13.41
C ALA A 371 -14.73 -6.34 11.99
N ILE A 372 -13.39 -6.31 11.89
CA ILE A 372 -12.66 -6.38 10.63
C ILE A 372 -12.93 -7.72 9.93
N LEU A 373 -12.80 -8.85 10.63
CA LEU A 373 -13.06 -10.18 10.06
C LEU A 373 -14.51 -10.33 9.63
N MET A 374 -15.47 -9.83 10.42
CA MET A 374 -16.88 -9.83 10.03
C MET A 374 -17.09 -9.02 8.75
N ALA A 375 -16.54 -7.81 8.66
CA ALA A 375 -16.64 -6.97 7.47
C ALA A 375 -15.99 -7.62 6.23
N LEU A 376 -14.82 -8.25 6.39
CA LEU A 376 -14.14 -8.97 5.32
C LEU A 376 -14.95 -10.19 4.87
N ALA A 377 -15.56 -10.95 5.80
CA ALA A 377 -16.43 -12.08 5.49
C ALA A 377 -17.63 -11.62 4.64
N VAL A 378 -18.33 -10.58 5.10
CA VAL A 378 -19.48 -10.00 4.39
C VAL A 378 -19.07 -9.49 3.00
N MET A 379 -17.94 -8.80 2.89
CA MET A 379 -17.46 -8.30 1.59
C MET A 379 -17.03 -9.41 0.65
N ALA A 380 -16.38 -10.48 1.14
CA ALA A 380 -16.06 -11.64 0.33
C ALA A 380 -17.32 -12.32 -0.23
N ALA A 381 -18.34 -12.50 0.62
CA ALA A 381 -19.64 -13.01 0.18
C ALA A 381 -20.31 -12.08 -0.83
N CYS A 382 -20.30 -10.77 -0.58
CA CYS A 382 -20.89 -9.75 -1.45
C CYS A 382 -20.24 -9.76 -2.85
N TRP A 383 -18.90 -9.74 -2.94
CA TRP A 383 -18.22 -9.79 -4.25
C TRP A 383 -18.47 -11.10 -4.99
N ARG A 384 -18.54 -12.22 -4.28
CA ARG A 384 -18.85 -13.52 -4.88
C ARG A 384 -20.29 -13.57 -5.40
N TRP A 385 -21.23 -13.03 -4.63
CA TRP A 385 -22.64 -12.90 -5.01
C TRP A 385 -22.81 -11.97 -6.22
N LEU A 386 -22.20 -10.77 -6.19
CA LEU A 386 -22.20 -9.84 -7.31
C LEU A 386 -21.63 -10.47 -8.59
N ALA A 387 -20.54 -11.21 -8.50
CA ALA A 387 -19.98 -11.92 -9.65
C ALA A 387 -20.96 -12.95 -10.24
N GLY A 388 -21.79 -13.59 -9.41
CA GLY A 388 -22.84 -14.50 -9.87
C GLY A 388 -24.03 -13.76 -10.49
N VAL A 389 -24.45 -12.63 -9.92
CA VAL A 389 -25.48 -11.77 -10.51
C VAL A 389 -25.03 -11.23 -11.88
N TRP A 390 -23.76 -10.87 -12.00
CA TRP A 390 -23.18 -10.35 -13.23
C TRP A 390 -22.97 -11.39 -14.32
N ASP A 391 -23.08 -12.69 -14.05
CA ASP A 391 -23.05 -13.72 -15.10
C ASP A 391 -24.17 -13.51 -16.14
N GLN A 392 -25.25 -12.81 -15.79
CA GLN A 392 -26.31 -12.35 -16.71
C GLN A 392 -25.79 -11.36 -17.78
N GLN A 393 -24.62 -10.77 -17.57
CA GLN A 393 -23.96 -9.82 -18.47
C GLN A 393 -23.01 -10.50 -19.47
N LEU A 394 -23.09 -11.83 -19.58
CA LEU A 394 -22.35 -12.63 -20.53
C LEU A 394 -23.27 -13.07 -21.67
N LEU A 395 -22.86 -12.86 -22.92
CA LEU A 395 -23.53 -13.39 -24.10
C LEU A 395 -22.67 -14.54 -24.62
N ASN A 396 -23.18 -15.78 -24.59
CA ASN A 396 -22.42 -17.00 -24.93
C ASN A 396 -21.09 -17.12 -24.17
N GLY A 397 -21.08 -16.72 -22.90
CA GLY A 397 -19.86 -16.72 -22.06
C GLY A 397 -18.89 -15.56 -22.32
N ILE A 398 -19.20 -14.67 -23.26
CA ILE A 398 -18.36 -13.52 -23.62
C ILE A 398 -18.89 -12.25 -22.95
N ALA A 399 -18.01 -11.51 -22.28
CA ALA A 399 -18.35 -10.27 -21.62
C ALA A 399 -18.55 -9.13 -22.64
N TRP A 400 -19.80 -8.70 -22.81
CA TRP A 400 -20.16 -7.58 -23.68
C TRP A 400 -20.30 -6.24 -22.92
N THR A 401 -20.40 -6.27 -21.59
CA THR A 401 -20.39 -5.07 -20.74
C THR A 401 -19.14 -4.99 -19.85
N THR A 402 -18.82 -3.79 -19.35
CA THR A 402 -17.75 -3.58 -18.35
C THR A 402 -17.99 -4.43 -17.10
N THR A 403 -19.24 -4.52 -16.66
CA THR A 403 -19.66 -5.35 -15.53
C THR A 403 -19.38 -6.83 -15.77
N GLY A 404 -19.68 -7.34 -16.97
CA GLY A 404 -19.30 -8.70 -17.37
C GLY A 404 -17.79 -8.94 -17.33
N ARG A 405 -16.98 -7.94 -17.73
CA ARG A 405 -15.51 -8.01 -17.65
C ARG A 405 -14.99 -8.00 -16.21
N MET A 406 -15.77 -7.49 -15.25
CA MET A 406 -15.41 -7.44 -13.83
C MET A 406 -15.63 -8.77 -13.08
N ILE A 407 -16.40 -9.71 -13.62
CA ILE A 407 -16.68 -11.03 -13.00
C ILE A 407 -15.41 -11.74 -12.50
N PRO A 408 -14.36 -11.97 -13.33
CA PRO A 408 -13.16 -12.65 -12.85
C PRO A 408 -12.43 -11.84 -11.77
N TYR A 409 -12.49 -10.51 -11.82
CA TYR A 409 -11.88 -9.63 -10.82
C TYR A 409 -12.63 -9.67 -9.51
N ALA A 410 -13.97 -9.66 -9.50
CA ALA A 410 -14.76 -9.80 -8.28
C ALA A 410 -14.52 -11.16 -7.60
N ARG A 411 -14.46 -12.26 -8.38
CA ARG A 411 -14.10 -13.60 -7.86
C ARG A 411 -12.68 -13.62 -7.27
N ARG A 412 -11.71 -12.99 -7.94
CA ARG A 412 -10.32 -12.88 -7.47
C ARG A 412 -10.20 -11.99 -6.22
N THR A 413 -10.91 -10.87 -6.18
CA THR A 413 -10.96 -9.98 -5.01
C THR A 413 -11.55 -10.72 -3.82
N ALA A 414 -12.66 -11.45 -3.99
CA ALA A 414 -13.23 -12.27 -2.92
C ALA A 414 -12.20 -13.28 -2.37
N PHE A 415 -11.45 -13.96 -3.25
CA PHE A 415 -10.37 -14.85 -2.82
C PHE A 415 -9.27 -14.13 -2.03
N PHE A 416 -8.79 -12.96 -2.51
CA PHE A 416 -7.78 -12.19 -1.79
C PHE A 416 -8.27 -11.67 -0.44
N ILE A 417 -9.53 -11.23 -0.35
CA ILE A 417 -10.15 -10.82 0.91
C ILE A 417 -10.16 -11.99 1.90
N MET A 418 -10.52 -13.20 1.45
CA MET A 418 -10.48 -14.40 2.28
C MET A 418 -9.05 -14.75 2.73
N ALA A 419 -8.05 -14.61 1.87
CA ALA A 419 -6.66 -14.83 2.24
C ALA A 419 -6.18 -13.82 3.31
N ILE A 420 -6.52 -12.54 3.16
CA ILE A 420 -6.22 -11.50 4.16
C ILE A 420 -6.95 -11.80 5.49
N ALA A 421 -8.23 -12.17 5.41
CA ALA A 421 -9.01 -12.56 6.58
C ALA A 421 -8.42 -13.79 7.29
N ALA A 422 -7.86 -14.76 6.56
CA ALA A 422 -7.18 -15.91 7.16
C ALA A 422 -5.92 -15.49 7.94
N LEU A 423 -5.13 -14.56 7.42
CA LEU A 423 -3.97 -14.01 8.13
C LEU A 423 -4.40 -13.27 9.41
N ILE A 424 -5.43 -12.45 9.33
CA ILE A 424 -5.98 -11.72 10.48
C ILE A 424 -6.56 -12.69 11.51
N ALA A 425 -7.21 -13.77 11.06
CA ALA A 425 -7.76 -14.82 11.92
C ALA A 425 -6.68 -15.48 12.77
N PHE A 426 -5.52 -15.81 12.20
CA PHE A 426 -4.40 -16.34 12.99
C PHE A 426 -3.83 -15.30 13.96
N GLN A 427 -3.68 -14.04 13.55
CA GLN A 427 -3.22 -12.98 14.45
C GLN A 427 -4.17 -12.79 15.64
N MET A 428 -5.48 -12.88 15.39
CA MET A 428 -6.51 -12.83 16.42
C MET A 428 -6.47 -14.07 17.34
N ALA A 429 -6.26 -15.26 16.77
CA ALA A 429 -6.18 -16.52 17.52
C ALA A 429 -5.05 -16.49 18.55
N ILE A 430 -3.85 -16.08 18.14
CA ILE A 430 -2.65 -16.06 18.99
C ILE A 430 -2.50 -14.77 19.82
N TRP A 431 -3.44 -13.82 19.70
CA TRP A 431 -3.35 -12.52 20.38
C TRP A 431 -3.02 -12.61 21.88
N PRO A 432 -3.67 -13.48 22.68
CA PRO A 432 -3.42 -13.56 24.12
C PRO A 432 -1.98 -13.98 24.46
N GLN A 433 -1.30 -14.69 23.55
CA GLN A 433 0.10 -15.10 23.74
C GLN A 433 1.09 -13.99 23.37
N ARG A 434 0.68 -13.02 22.53
CA ARG A 434 1.53 -11.91 22.11
C ARG A 434 1.59 -10.77 23.12
N ILE A 435 0.52 -10.57 23.89
CA ILE A 435 0.42 -9.51 24.89
C ILE A 435 -0.20 -10.11 26.16
N ALA A 436 0.65 -10.46 27.12
CA ALA A 436 0.26 -11.16 28.36
C ALA A 436 -0.59 -10.30 29.33
N GLU A 437 -0.72 -9.00 29.08
CA GLU A 437 -1.35 -8.03 29.99
C GLU A 437 -2.89 -8.05 29.98
N VAL A 438 -3.54 -8.88 29.15
CA VAL A 438 -5.01 -8.84 28.96
C VAL A 438 -5.66 -10.21 29.09
N ASP A 439 -6.61 -10.32 30.03
CA ASP A 439 -7.51 -11.46 30.15
C ASP A 439 -8.58 -11.43 29.04
N ASP A 440 -8.25 -11.98 27.87
CA ASP A 440 -9.12 -12.05 26.67
C ASP A 440 -10.04 -13.29 26.68
N LYS A 441 -10.69 -13.58 27.82
CA LYS A 441 -11.48 -14.80 28.05
C LYS A 441 -13.00 -14.60 28.18
N SER A 442 -13.51 -13.40 27.91
CA SER A 442 -14.95 -13.17 28.08
C SER A 442 -15.79 -14.07 27.15
N ALA A 443 -16.92 -14.59 27.64
CA ALA A 443 -17.76 -15.50 26.86
C ALA A 443 -18.24 -14.86 25.54
N GLY A 444 -18.65 -13.59 25.57
CA GLY A 444 -19.04 -12.85 24.37
C GLY A 444 -17.89 -12.72 23.35
N ARG A 445 -16.64 -12.59 23.81
CA ARG A 445 -15.46 -12.56 22.93
C ARG A 445 -15.27 -13.89 22.22
N ILE A 446 -15.37 -14.99 22.96
CA ILE A 446 -15.18 -16.35 22.43
C ILE A 446 -16.27 -16.67 21.41
N VAL A 447 -17.53 -16.43 21.76
CA VAL A 447 -18.69 -16.69 20.89
C VAL A 447 -18.62 -15.86 19.62
N CYS A 448 -18.38 -14.54 19.71
CA CYS A 448 -18.29 -13.69 18.52
C CYS A 448 -17.05 -14.02 17.66
N GLY A 449 -15.90 -14.28 18.28
CA GLY A 449 -14.67 -14.63 17.57
C GLY A 449 -14.80 -15.96 16.82
N LEU A 450 -15.29 -16.99 17.50
CA LEU A 450 -15.55 -18.30 16.90
C LEU A 450 -16.63 -18.20 15.80
N GLY A 451 -17.72 -17.50 16.07
CA GLY A 451 -18.80 -17.30 15.10
C GLY A 451 -18.32 -16.65 13.80
N VAL A 452 -17.48 -15.62 13.88
CA VAL A 452 -16.90 -14.98 12.70
C VAL A 452 -15.94 -15.90 11.94
N LEU A 453 -15.10 -16.67 12.63
CA LEU A 453 -14.19 -17.62 11.98
C LEU A 453 -14.95 -18.74 11.26
N LEU A 454 -16.01 -19.26 11.88
CA LEU A 454 -16.88 -20.26 11.27
C LEU A 454 -17.69 -19.68 10.09
N LEU A 455 -18.11 -18.41 10.18
CA LEU A 455 -18.74 -17.71 9.05
C LEU A 455 -17.79 -17.58 7.86
N CYS A 456 -16.53 -17.18 8.09
CA CYS A 456 -15.50 -17.17 7.06
C CYS A 456 -15.29 -18.56 6.44
N ALA A 457 -15.18 -19.60 7.27
CA ALA A 457 -15.06 -20.99 6.80
C ALA A 457 -16.26 -21.38 5.93
N LEU A 458 -17.49 -21.08 6.37
CA LEU A 458 -18.72 -21.37 5.63
C LEU A 458 -18.75 -20.66 4.26
N ILE A 459 -18.41 -19.37 4.21
CA ILE A 459 -18.38 -18.60 2.97
C ILE A 459 -17.34 -19.18 2.00
N ALA A 460 -16.14 -19.52 2.49
CA ALA A 460 -15.11 -20.19 1.68
C ALA A 460 -15.60 -21.55 1.16
N ALA A 461 -16.24 -22.35 2.02
CA ALA A 461 -16.76 -23.67 1.68
C ALA A 461 -17.85 -23.58 0.60
N LEU A 462 -18.82 -22.68 0.76
CA LEU A 462 -19.87 -22.45 -0.24
C LEU A 462 -19.27 -21.98 -1.57
N ALA A 463 -18.31 -21.06 -1.53
CA ALA A 463 -17.64 -20.56 -2.72
C ALA A 463 -16.78 -21.64 -3.42
N ALA A 464 -16.18 -22.55 -2.65
CA ALA A 464 -15.43 -23.71 -3.15
C ALA A 464 -16.36 -24.73 -3.81
N ARG A 465 -17.49 -25.03 -3.19
CA ARG A 465 -18.52 -25.91 -3.74
C ARG A 465 -19.07 -25.38 -5.07
N GLN A 466 -19.42 -24.09 -5.12
CA GLN A 466 -19.97 -23.47 -6.34
C GLN A 466 -18.93 -23.37 -7.47
N GLY A 467 -17.67 -23.05 -7.14
CA GLY A 467 -16.62 -22.86 -8.14
C GLY A 467 -15.77 -24.08 -8.46
N GLY A 468 -15.94 -25.19 -7.73
CA GLY A 468 -15.05 -26.35 -7.82
C GLY A 468 -13.58 -26.04 -7.48
N SER A 469 -13.30 -24.99 -6.71
CA SER A 469 -11.94 -24.48 -6.51
C SER A 469 -11.28 -25.10 -5.26
N PRO A 470 -10.19 -25.88 -5.41
CA PRO A 470 -9.48 -26.43 -4.27
C PRO A 470 -8.80 -25.35 -3.42
N ALA A 471 -8.43 -24.21 -4.00
CA ALA A 471 -7.83 -23.09 -3.26
C ALA A 471 -8.82 -22.47 -2.25
N LEU A 472 -10.10 -22.32 -2.61
CA LEU A 472 -11.13 -21.85 -1.68
C LEU A 472 -11.46 -22.89 -0.62
N ALA A 473 -11.44 -24.18 -0.97
CA ALA A 473 -11.59 -25.27 0.00
C ALA A 473 -10.43 -25.26 1.02
N ALA A 474 -9.19 -25.05 0.56
CA ALA A 474 -8.04 -24.87 1.44
C ALA A 474 -8.23 -23.67 2.40
N MET A 475 -8.72 -22.53 1.90
CA MET A 475 -9.03 -21.37 2.76
C MET A 475 -10.06 -21.70 3.83
N SER A 476 -11.10 -22.49 3.51
CA SER A 476 -12.06 -22.96 4.52
C SER A 476 -11.39 -23.79 5.62
N LEU A 477 -10.50 -24.72 5.25
CA LEU A 477 -9.75 -25.51 6.23
C LEU A 477 -8.83 -24.64 7.08
N VAL A 478 -8.22 -23.61 6.49
CA VAL A 478 -7.40 -22.65 7.21
C VAL A 478 -8.21 -21.88 8.26
N PHE A 479 -9.43 -21.44 7.96
CA PHE A 479 -10.31 -20.81 8.95
C PHE A 479 -10.74 -21.77 10.06
N ILE A 480 -10.99 -23.05 9.74
CA ILE A 480 -11.28 -24.08 10.74
C ILE A 480 -10.06 -24.27 11.65
N ALA A 481 -8.85 -24.32 11.11
CA ALA A 481 -7.63 -24.42 11.88
C ALA A 481 -7.42 -23.17 12.77
N ALA A 482 -7.67 -21.97 12.24
CA ALA A 482 -7.62 -20.74 13.02
C ALA A 482 -8.68 -20.71 14.13
N ALA A 483 -9.88 -21.25 13.90
CA ALA A 483 -10.93 -21.40 14.91
C ALA A 483 -10.52 -22.39 16.02
N ALA A 484 -9.96 -23.54 15.64
CA ALA A 484 -9.43 -24.52 16.60
C ALA A 484 -8.32 -23.90 17.46
N LEU A 485 -7.37 -23.18 16.84
CA LEU A 485 -6.31 -22.47 17.55
C LEU A 485 -6.87 -21.36 18.45
N PHE A 486 -7.86 -20.60 17.98
CA PHE A 486 -8.50 -19.53 18.74
C PHE A 486 -9.14 -20.04 20.04
N VAL A 487 -9.82 -21.20 19.96
CA VAL A 487 -10.39 -21.89 21.13
C VAL A 487 -9.27 -22.44 22.01
N PHE A 488 -8.31 -23.16 21.44
CA PHE A 488 -7.22 -23.80 22.17
C PHE A 488 -6.41 -22.82 23.03
N VAL A 489 -6.02 -21.68 22.47
CA VAL A 489 -5.26 -20.63 23.18
C VAL A 489 -6.03 -20.09 24.39
N ARG A 490 -7.36 -20.09 24.33
CA ARG A 490 -8.26 -19.54 25.36
C ARG A 490 -8.81 -20.60 26.34
N LEU A 491 -8.51 -21.88 26.15
CA LEU A 491 -8.86 -22.92 27.12
C LEU A 491 -8.19 -22.63 28.47
N PRO A 492 -8.89 -22.75 29.60
CA PRO A 492 -8.26 -22.60 30.91
C PRO A 492 -7.18 -23.65 31.12
N ALA A 493 -6.21 -23.37 31.99
CA ALA A 493 -5.23 -24.35 32.44
C ALA A 493 -6.00 -25.50 33.11
N SER A 494 -6.07 -26.62 32.40
CA SER A 494 -6.85 -27.80 32.76
C SER A 494 -6.03 -29.03 32.39
N SER A 495 -6.29 -30.16 33.04
CA SER A 495 -5.61 -31.42 32.74
C SER A 495 -5.73 -31.79 31.25
N PHE A 496 -6.86 -31.47 30.62
CA PHE A 496 -7.07 -31.66 29.19
C PHE A 496 -6.14 -30.79 28.33
N ARG A 497 -6.01 -29.49 28.64
CA ARG A 497 -5.09 -28.61 27.92
C ARG A 497 -3.63 -29.03 28.13
N GLY A 498 -3.27 -29.43 29.36
CA GLY A 498 -1.95 -29.96 29.68
C GLY A 498 -1.65 -31.22 28.88
N TRP A 499 -2.60 -32.17 28.83
CA TRP A 499 -2.50 -33.39 28.04
C TRP A 499 -2.32 -33.09 26.55
N LEU A 500 -3.11 -32.19 25.96
CA LEU A 500 -2.94 -31.82 24.55
C LEU A 500 -1.53 -31.30 24.27
N VAL A 501 -1.07 -30.28 25.01
CA VAL A 501 0.27 -29.70 24.83
C VAL A 501 1.38 -30.74 25.00
N GLN A 502 1.23 -31.63 25.98
CA GLN A 502 2.21 -32.67 26.31
C GLN A 502 2.28 -33.76 25.23
N TYR A 503 1.16 -34.09 24.59
CA TYR A 503 1.04 -35.16 23.60
C TYR A 503 0.66 -34.66 22.20
N ASP A 504 0.97 -33.40 21.87
CA ASP A 504 0.73 -32.76 20.57
C ASP A 504 1.17 -33.63 19.36
N PRO A 505 2.33 -34.34 19.37
CA PRO A 505 2.72 -35.21 18.26
C PRO A 505 1.69 -36.32 17.97
N ILE A 506 1.14 -36.93 19.03
CA ILE A 506 0.14 -37.99 18.93
C ILE A 506 -1.16 -37.38 18.41
N VAL A 507 -1.58 -36.23 18.95
CA VAL A 507 -2.81 -35.53 18.53
C VAL A 507 -2.80 -35.25 17.03
N TYR A 508 -1.71 -34.68 16.49
CA TYR A 508 -1.61 -34.41 15.05
C TYR A 508 -1.67 -35.70 14.21
N SER A 509 -1.02 -36.77 14.67
CA SER A 509 -1.00 -38.06 13.97
C SER A 509 -2.36 -38.75 13.99
N VAL A 510 -3.08 -38.69 15.10
CA VAL A 510 -4.43 -39.24 15.24
C VAL A 510 -5.42 -38.47 14.38
N ILE A 511 -5.35 -37.13 14.32
CA ILE A 511 -6.23 -36.31 13.48
C ILE A 511 -6.00 -36.57 11.98
N ALA A 512 -4.81 -37.00 11.57
CA ALA A 512 -4.53 -37.31 10.17
C ALA A 512 -5.39 -38.45 9.61
N LEU A 513 -5.74 -39.46 10.43
CA LEU A 513 -6.58 -40.60 10.02
C LEU A 513 -8.00 -40.21 9.59
N PRO A 514 -8.82 -39.52 10.40
CA PRO A 514 -10.16 -39.11 9.99
C PRO A 514 -10.12 -38.08 8.87
N VAL A 515 -9.10 -37.21 8.81
CA VAL A 515 -8.95 -36.27 7.67
C VAL A 515 -8.66 -37.02 6.38
N LEU A 516 -7.82 -38.06 6.42
CA LEU A 516 -7.58 -38.94 5.27
C LEU A 516 -8.86 -39.67 4.85
N GLY A 517 -9.60 -40.24 5.81
CA GLY A 517 -10.88 -40.88 5.55
C GLY A 517 -11.90 -39.93 4.90
N LEU A 518 -11.98 -38.68 5.36
CA LEU A 518 -12.81 -37.65 4.71
C LEU A 518 -12.30 -37.29 3.31
N ALA A 519 -10.99 -37.16 3.12
CA ALA A 519 -10.38 -36.86 1.82
C ALA A 519 -10.72 -37.91 0.75
N GLU A 520 -10.93 -39.15 1.17
CA GLU A 520 -11.31 -40.30 0.33
C GLU A 520 -12.80 -40.36 0.01
N LEU A 521 -13.66 -39.92 0.93
CA LEU A 521 -15.12 -39.94 0.75
C LEU A 521 -15.63 -38.72 -0.04
N VAL A 522 -14.97 -37.57 0.13
CA VAL A 522 -15.37 -36.28 -0.45
C VAL A 522 -15.43 -36.26 -1.99
N PRO A 523 -14.55 -36.92 -2.77
CA PRO A 523 -14.59 -36.91 -4.24
C PRO A 523 -15.93 -37.35 -4.84
N ALA A 524 -16.63 -38.27 -4.17
CA ALA A 524 -17.94 -38.79 -4.61
C ALA A 524 -19.10 -37.80 -4.34
N THR A 525 -18.83 -36.69 -3.64
CA THR A 525 -19.86 -35.75 -3.20
C THR A 525 -19.78 -34.42 -3.96
N ARG A 526 -20.77 -33.54 -3.73
CA ARG A 526 -20.74 -32.13 -4.21
C ARG A 526 -19.58 -31.31 -3.63
N TRP A 527 -18.84 -31.85 -2.67
CA TRP A 527 -17.71 -31.20 -1.99
C TRP A 527 -16.34 -31.62 -2.54
N ARG A 528 -16.28 -32.29 -3.69
CA ARG A 528 -15.04 -32.80 -4.32
C ARG A 528 -13.83 -31.85 -4.30
N ALA A 529 -14.04 -30.54 -4.31
CA ALA A 529 -12.98 -29.53 -4.20
C ALA A 529 -12.15 -29.63 -2.90
N PHE A 530 -12.69 -30.22 -1.84
CA PHE A 530 -12.02 -30.43 -0.55
C PHE A 530 -11.07 -31.63 -0.55
N ALA A 531 -11.16 -32.55 -1.51
CA ALA A 531 -10.33 -33.74 -1.54
C ALA A 531 -8.83 -33.40 -1.54
N VAL A 532 -8.37 -32.59 -2.50
CA VAL A 532 -6.94 -32.25 -2.63
C VAL A 532 -6.39 -31.54 -1.38
N PRO A 533 -7.03 -30.48 -0.83
CA PRO A 533 -6.58 -29.87 0.42
C PRO A 533 -6.57 -30.81 1.62
N MET A 534 -7.56 -31.70 1.76
CA MET A 534 -7.61 -32.65 2.87
C MET A 534 -6.52 -33.72 2.75
N TRP A 535 -6.22 -34.19 1.53
CA TRP A 535 -5.08 -35.08 1.27
C TRP A 535 -3.75 -34.42 1.67
N PHE A 536 -3.56 -33.17 1.28
CA PHE A 536 -2.35 -32.40 1.64
C PHE A 536 -2.25 -32.20 3.17
N LEU A 537 -3.37 -31.90 3.83
CA LEU A 537 -3.43 -31.77 5.28
C LEU A 537 -3.08 -33.10 5.99
N ALA A 538 -3.65 -34.21 5.55
CA ALA A 538 -3.48 -35.52 6.16
C ALA A 538 -2.10 -36.16 5.90
N LEU A 539 -1.54 -36.00 4.70
CA LEU A 539 -0.30 -36.68 4.32
C LEU A 539 0.96 -35.83 4.47
N LEU A 540 0.83 -34.50 4.53
CA LEU A 540 1.99 -33.61 4.62
C LEU A 540 1.96 -32.75 5.87
N LEU A 541 0.95 -31.90 6.06
CA LEU A 541 0.98 -30.89 7.12
C LEU A 541 0.90 -31.49 8.53
N LEU A 542 -0.07 -32.39 8.78
CA LEU A 542 -0.22 -33.02 10.10
C LEU A 542 0.96 -33.95 10.44
N PRO A 543 1.44 -34.83 9.52
CA PRO A 543 2.65 -35.61 9.77
C PRO A 543 3.90 -34.75 9.98
N ALA A 544 4.09 -33.69 9.20
CA ALA A 544 5.23 -32.79 9.38
C ALA A 544 5.18 -32.06 10.73
N ALA A 545 3.99 -31.62 11.17
CA ALA A 545 3.81 -31.02 12.49
C ALA A 545 4.12 -32.02 13.61
N ALA A 546 3.63 -33.27 13.50
CA ALA A 546 3.93 -34.33 14.46
C ALA A 546 5.44 -34.62 14.54
N LEU A 547 6.11 -34.78 13.40
CA LEU A 547 7.54 -35.04 13.32
C LEU A 547 8.37 -33.85 13.84
N ALA A 548 7.97 -32.61 13.53
CA ALA A 548 8.65 -31.42 14.05
C ALA A 548 8.60 -31.37 15.59
N GLN A 549 7.47 -31.73 16.19
CA GLN A 549 7.35 -31.79 17.65
C GLN A 549 8.18 -32.93 18.26
N LEU A 550 8.28 -34.09 17.60
CA LEU A 550 9.16 -35.18 18.03
C LEU A 550 10.65 -34.81 17.99
N LEU A 551 11.04 -33.85 17.13
CA LEU A 551 12.43 -33.41 16.95
C LEU A 551 12.81 -32.20 17.83
N GLY A 552 11.83 -31.37 18.21
CA GLY A 552 12.08 -30.05 18.79
C GLY A 552 12.19 -29.97 20.31
N ALA A 553 11.63 -30.92 21.06
CA ALA A 553 11.57 -30.87 22.53
C ALA A 553 11.80 -32.24 23.17
N PRO A 554 12.33 -32.30 24.42
CA PRO A 554 12.37 -33.55 25.17
C PRO A 554 10.95 -34.06 25.38
N LEU A 555 10.71 -35.31 24.99
CA LEU A 555 9.40 -35.94 25.12
C LEU A 555 9.13 -36.28 26.58
N PRO A 556 7.88 -36.13 27.04
CA PRO A 556 7.51 -36.35 28.44
C PRO A 556 7.66 -37.81 28.85
N GLU A 557 7.41 -38.74 27.92
CA GLU A 557 7.44 -40.18 28.16
C GLU A 557 8.00 -40.91 26.95
N GLY A 558 8.72 -42.01 27.19
CA GLY A 558 9.42 -42.76 26.16
C GLY A 558 8.50 -43.28 25.05
N TRP A 559 7.27 -43.69 25.39
CA TRP A 559 6.33 -44.32 24.46
C TRP A 559 5.69 -43.34 23.45
N VAL A 560 5.80 -42.03 23.68
CA VAL A 560 5.19 -41.02 22.80
C VAL A 560 5.76 -41.10 21.39
N LYS A 561 7.09 -41.28 21.28
CA LYS A 561 7.78 -41.40 20.00
C LYS A 561 7.37 -42.64 19.21
N PRO A 562 7.47 -43.88 19.74
CA PRO A 562 7.08 -45.07 19.00
C PRO A 562 5.60 -45.04 18.64
N LEU A 563 4.71 -44.59 19.52
CA LEU A 563 3.28 -44.51 19.21
C LEU A 563 2.99 -43.54 18.06
N THR A 564 3.57 -42.34 18.11
CA THR A 564 3.40 -41.33 17.04
C THR A 564 3.86 -41.88 15.69
N LEU A 565 5.03 -42.51 15.65
CA LEU A 565 5.57 -43.13 14.44
C LEU A 565 4.70 -44.28 13.92
N ALA A 566 4.15 -45.11 14.81
CA ALA A 566 3.23 -46.20 14.42
C ALA A 566 1.95 -45.66 13.78
N ILE A 567 1.34 -44.62 14.36
CA ILE A 567 0.12 -44.00 13.83
C ILE A 567 0.39 -43.37 12.46
N LEU A 568 1.50 -42.62 12.31
CA LEU A 568 1.89 -42.08 10.99
C LEU A 568 2.17 -43.20 9.99
N GLY A 569 2.80 -44.29 10.42
CA GLY A 569 2.99 -45.50 9.61
C GLY A 569 1.65 -46.07 9.11
N ALA A 570 0.63 -46.13 9.97
CA ALA A 570 -0.71 -46.54 9.58
C ALA A 570 -1.35 -45.55 8.57
N VAL A 571 -1.22 -44.24 8.78
CA VAL A 571 -1.73 -43.20 7.85
C VAL A 571 -1.14 -43.39 6.45
N TYR A 572 0.18 -43.49 6.33
CA TYR A 572 0.85 -43.71 5.04
C TYR A 572 0.58 -45.10 4.46
N GLY A 573 0.40 -46.11 5.32
CA GLY A 573 0.02 -47.46 4.90
C GLY A 573 -1.36 -47.47 4.23
N ILE A 574 -2.36 -46.88 4.87
CA ILE A 574 -3.72 -46.74 4.32
C ILE A 574 -3.69 -45.97 2.99
N ALA A 575 -2.95 -44.86 2.93
CA ALA A 575 -2.81 -44.08 1.71
C ALA A 575 -2.08 -44.83 0.58
N GLY A 576 -1.07 -45.66 0.92
CA GLY A 576 -0.26 -46.42 -0.02
C GLY A 576 -1.00 -47.61 -0.66
N LEU A 577 -2.01 -48.14 0.00
CA LEU A 577 -2.79 -49.30 -0.47
C LEU A 577 -3.68 -49.01 -1.69
N ARG A 578 -4.04 -47.74 -1.96
CA ARG A 578 -5.07 -47.42 -2.95
C ARG A 578 -4.61 -47.20 -4.40
N GLU A 579 -3.33 -46.89 -4.69
CA GLU A 579 -2.95 -46.49 -6.07
C GLU A 579 -1.48 -46.71 -6.47
N HIS A 580 -0.91 -47.92 -6.32
CA HIS A 580 0.49 -48.20 -6.71
C HIS A 580 1.54 -47.19 -6.17
N ARG A 581 1.23 -46.44 -5.11
CA ARG A 581 2.09 -45.41 -4.54
C ARG A 581 3.09 -46.05 -3.60
N ARG A 582 3.98 -46.87 -4.16
CA ARG A 582 4.98 -47.68 -3.45
C ARG A 582 5.80 -46.83 -2.47
N ALA A 583 6.05 -45.56 -2.79
CA ALA A 583 6.73 -44.63 -1.90
C ALA A 583 6.05 -44.46 -0.53
N PHE A 584 4.72 -44.41 -0.46
CA PHE A 584 4.00 -44.30 0.82
C PHE A 584 4.02 -45.60 1.61
N LEU A 585 3.98 -46.76 0.94
CA LEU A 585 4.14 -48.06 1.61
C LEU A 585 5.57 -48.24 2.17
N VAL A 586 6.59 -47.79 1.42
CA VAL A 586 7.98 -47.77 1.91
C VAL A 586 8.10 -46.84 3.12
N LEU A 587 7.55 -45.63 3.04
CA LEU A 587 7.56 -44.69 4.17
C LEU A 587 6.81 -45.25 5.39
N ALA A 588 5.67 -45.90 5.19
CA ALA A 588 4.93 -46.59 6.23
C ALA A 588 5.77 -47.68 6.91
N GLY A 589 6.44 -48.52 6.12
CA GLY A 589 7.35 -49.55 6.62
C GLY A 589 8.50 -48.96 7.43
N VAL A 590 9.14 -47.90 6.92
CA VAL A 590 10.22 -47.17 7.63
C VAL A 590 9.72 -46.62 8.97
N LEU A 591 8.55 -46.01 9.01
CA LEU A 591 7.98 -45.44 10.24
C LEU A 591 7.58 -46.53 11.26
N ILE A 592 7.06 -47.67 10.81
CA ILE A 592 6.74 -48.81 11.68
C ILE A 592 8.03 -49.44 12.23
N VAL A 593 9.06 -49.64 11.41
CA VAL A 593 10.37 -50.13 11.88
C VAL A 593 11.00 -49.13 12.86
N ALA A 594 10.94 -47.84 12.56
CA ALA A 594 11.40 -46.78 13.46
C ALA A 594 10.62 -46.78 14.79
N SER A 595 9.31 -47.05 14.76
CA SER A 595 8.50 -47.23 15.96
C SER A 595 8.97 -48.43 16.79
N ILE A 596 9.09 -49.61 16.18
CA ILE A 596 9.50 -50.85 16.87
C ILE A 596 10.91 -50.71 17.47
N THR A 597 11.84 -50.09 16.74
CA THR A 597 13.23 -49.91 17.19
C THR A 597 13.40 -48.85 18.28
N THR A 598 12.45 -47.92 18.40
CA THR A 598 12.45 -46.90 19.46
C THR A 598 11.73 -47.35 20.74
N LEU A 599 10.88 -48.38 20.66
CA LEU A 599 10.15 -48.94 21.80
C LEU A 599 11.04 -49.49 22.95
N PRO A 600 12.19 -50.16 22.72
CA PRO A 600 13.04 -50.66 23.80
C PRO A 600 13.86 -49.58 24.51
N ARG A 601 13.93 -48.38 23.92
CA ARG A 601 14.63 -47.21 24.46
C ARG A 601 13.69 -46.25 25.20
N ALA A 602 12.39 -46.53 25.11
CA ALA A 602 11.30 -45.83 25.77
C ALA A 602 11.05 -46.45 27.15
#